data_AF-A0A3A0D9X8-F1
#
_entry.id   AF-A0A3A0D9X8-F1
#
_cell.length_a   1.000
_cell.length_b   1.000
_cell.length_c   1.000
_cell.angle_alpha   90.00
_cell.angle_beta   90.00
_cell.angle_gamma   90.00
#
_symmetry.space_group_name_H-M   'P 1'
#
loop_
_entity.id
_entity.type
_entity.pdbx_description
1 polymer ?
#
loop_
_entity_poly.entity_id
_entity_poly.type
_entity_poly.pdbx_seq_one_letter_code
_entity_poly.pdbx_strand_id
1 'polypeptide(L)'
;AHLFFDEQVAERIEALNFVHHFIYRDPRDVALSEAHYYRSINRWHRLHPRFRDAPSIADAVAMAIEGVNDPTGRIYYPDIGTRFRHYEPWIRSPHVFAVRFEDLVSDRRSAVLEAMVEFYLGRAPAAGDAAELCRRAAASIAPEKSHTFRKGKQGGWRETFAPEHRAAFKRHAGSILIEHGYEADDRW
;
A
#
# COMPACT_ATOMS: atom_id res chain seq x y z
N ALA A 1 -10.33 -1.73 -3.39
CA ALA A 1 -9.89 -2.14 -4.74
C ALA A 1 -8.55 -1.49 -5.03
N HIS A 2 -7.68 -2.09 -5.86
CA HIS A 2 -6.41 -1.48 -6.29
C HIS A 2 -6.62 -0.71 -7.60
N LEU A 3 -7.26 0.45 -7.51
CA LEU A 3 -7.63 1.28 -8.66
C LEU A 3 -6.47 2.20 -9.03
N PHE A 4 -5.86 2.02 -10.19
CA PHE A 4 -4.87 2.98 -10.71
C PHE A 4 -5.51 4.34 -10.91
N PHE A 5 -4.70 5.40 -10.78
CA PHE A 5 -5.17 6.74 -11.09
C PHE A 5 -5.49 6.84 -12.57
N ASP A 6 -6.66 7.39 -12.84
CA ASP A 6 -7.13 7.81 -14.14
C ASP A 6 -7.95 9.08 -13.93
N GLU A 7 -7.70 10.08 -14.76
CA GLU A 7 -8.31 11.40 -14.61
C GLU A 7 -9.84 11.34 -14.76
N GLN A 8 -10.36 10.59 -15.73
CA GLN A 8 -11.81 10.45 -15.93
C GLN A 8 -12.47 9.71 -14.76
N VAL A 9 -11.75 8.76 -14.16
CA VAL A 9 -12.22 8.08 -12.95
C VAL A 9 -12.23 9.03 -11.75
N ALA A 10 -11.19 9.86 -11.58
CA ALA A 10 -11.12 10.85 -10.52
C ALA A 10 -12.28 11.87 -10.62
N GLU A 11 -12.51 12.41 -11.82
CA GLU A 11 -13.63 13.31 -12.10
C GLU A 11 -14.99 12.67 -11.79
N ARG A 12 -15.17 11.39 -12.12
CA ARG A 12 -16.42 10.67 -11.81
C ARG A 12 -16.61 10.42 -10.33
N ILE A 13 -15.54 10.08 -9.60
CA ILE A 13 -15.59 9.92 -8.14
C ILE A 13 -16.06 11.23 -7.50
N GLU A 14 -15.51 12.36 -7.95
CA GLU A 14 -15.91 13.68 -7.47
C GLU A 14 -17.36 14.03 -7.84
N ALA A 15 -17.72 13.91 -9.13
CA ALA A 15 -19.05 14.28 -9.62
C ALA A 15 -20.19 13.46 -8.98
N LEU A 16 -19.91 12.22 -8.59
CA LEU A 16 -20.88 11.33 -7.93
C LEU A 16 -20.78 11.40 -6.40
N ASN A 17 -19.92 12.26 -5.86
CA ASN A 17 -19.69 12.43 -4.43
C ASN A 17 -19.33 11.10 -3.73
N PHE A 18 -18.55 10.26 -4.42
CA PHE A 18 -18.03 9.03 -3.84
C PHE A 18 -17.02 9.36 -2.75
N VAL A 19 -17.15 8.70 -1.60
CA VAL A 19 -16.13 8.77 -0.55
C VAL A 19 -15.01 7.81 -0.89
N HIS A 20 -13.84 8.35 -1.19
CA HIS A 20 -12.64 7.58 -1.51
C HIS A 20 -11.60 7.74 -0.40
N HIS A 21 -11.43 6.70 0.42
CA HIS A 21 -10.28 6.55 1.31
C HIS A 21 -9.20 5.73 0.59
N PHE A 22 -8.02 6.31 0.42
CA PHE A 22 -6.89 5.65 -0.24
C PHE A 22 -5.82 5.29 0.79
N ILE A 23 -5.72 4.00 1.12
CA ILE A 23 -4.73 3.50 2.06
C ILE A 23 -3.46 3.14 1.30
N TYR A 24 -2.35 3.78 1.64
CA TYR A 24 -1.01 3.44 1.13
C TYR A 24 -0.10 2.98 2.27
N ARG A 25 1.03 2.36 1.93
CA ARG A 25 1.94 1.72 2.90
C ARG A 25 3.38 1.91 2.45
N ASP A 26 4.34 1.83 3.37
CA ASP A 26 5.77 1.85 3.05
C ASP A 26 6.06 0.84 1.92
N PRO A 27 6.48 1.31 0.73
CA PRO A 27 6.75 0.44 -0.41
C PRO A 27 7.74 -0.68 -0.11
N ARG A 28 8.65 -0.50 0.86
CA ARG A 28 9.65 -1.51 1.26
C ARG A 28 9.00 -2.68 1.99
N ASP A 29 8.06 -2.37 2.89
CA ASP A 29 7.26 -3.40 3.55
C ASP A 29 6.30 -4.09 2.57
N VAL A 30 5.81 -3.36 1.55
CA VAL A 30 5.00 -3.96 0.48
C VAL A 30 5.82 -4.97 -0.32
N ALA A 31 7.04 -4.63 -0.75
CA ALA A 31 7.91 -5.58 -1.46
C ALA A 31 8.17 -6.86 -0.65
N LEU A 32 8.45 -6.72 0.66
CA LEU A 32 8.64 -7.86 1.55
C LEU A 32 7.36 -8.71 1.68
N SER A 33 6.21 -8.04 1.83
CA SER A 33 4.92 -8.71 1.92
C SER A 33 4.58 -9.47 0.63
N GLU A 34 4.80 -8.86 -0.53
CA GLU A 34 4.57 -9.46 -1.85
C GLU A 34 5.47 -10.68 -2.07
N ALA A 35 6.75 -10.58 -1.71
CA ALA A 35 7.68 -11.70 -1.80
C ALA A 35 7.16 -12.92 -1.03
N HIS A 36 6.72 -12.75 0.22
CA HIS A 36 6.11 -13.83 0.99
C HIS A 36 4.76 -14.29 0.41
N TYR A 37 3.91 -13.35 0.00
CA TYR A 37 2.57 -13.64 -0.46
C TYR A 37 2.57 -14.46 -1.75
N TYR A 38 3.32 -14.01 -2.76
CA TYR A 38 3.43 -14.69 -4.05
C TYR A 38 4.26 -15.97 -3.96
N ARG A 39 5.30 -16.02 -3.12
CA ARG A 39 6.13 -17.22 -3.00
C ARG A 39 5.47 -18.34 -2.21
N SER A 40 4.75 -18.02 -1.13
CA SER A 40 4.41 -19.02 -0.10
C SER A 40 2.95 -19.06 0.32
N ILE A 41 2.19 -17.97 0.20
CA ILE A 41 0.83 -17.88 0.74
C ILE A 41 -0.20 -18.18 -0.36
N ASN A 42 -0.20 -17.42 -1.45
CA ASN A 42 -1.20 -17.56 -2.50
C ASN A 42 -0.65 -18.38 -3.68
N ARG A 43 -0.82 -19.69 -3.58
CA ARG A 43 -0.36 -20.66 -4.59
C ARG A 43 -1.09 -20.56 -5.94
N TRP A 44 -2.24 -19.89 -5.97
CA TRP A 44 -3.07 -19.72 -7.15
C TRP A 44 -2.85 -18.37 -7.85
N HIS A 45 -1.97 -17.53 -7.32
CA HIS A 45 -1.67 -16.23 -7.91
C HIS A 45 -0.91 -16.39 -9.23
N ARG A 46 -1.19 -15.54 -10.22
CA ARG A 46 -0.50 -15.56 -11.53
C ARG A 46 1.03 -15.43 -11.44
N LEU A 47 1.52 -14.75 -10.40
CA LEU A 47 2.95 -14.57 -10.13
C LEU A 47 3.55 -15.72 -9.33
N HIS A 48 2.74 -16.59 -8.73
CA HIS A 48 3.23 -17.67 -7.88
C HIS A 48 4.25 -18.56 -8.59
N PRO A 49 4.06 -19.01 -9.85
CA PRO A 49 5.07 -19.82 -10.53
C PRO A 49 6.44 -19.14 -10.61
N ARG A 50 6.48 -17.82 -10.81
CA ARG A 50 7.74 -17.06 -10.89
C ARG A 50 8.38 -16.89 -9.53
N PHE A 51 7.61 -16.53 -8.51
CA PHE A 51 8.13 -16.26 -7.16
C PHE A 51 8.47 -17.53 -6.39
N ARG A 52 7.77 -18.65 -6.65
CA ARG A 52 8.05 -19.96 -6.04
C ARG A 52 9.44 -20.47 -6.43
N ASP A 53 9.83 -20.25 -7.67
CA ASP A 53 11.09 -20.75 -8.23
C ASP A 53 12.30 -19.85 -7.87
N ALA A 54 12.06 -18.75 -7.14
CA ALA A 54 13.12 -17.93 -6.57
C ALA A 54 13.98 -18.75 -5.59
N PRO A 55 15.33 -18.77 -5.74
CA PRO A 55 16.21 -19.62 -4.94
C PRO A 55 16.07 -19.39 -3.43
N SER A 56 15.88 -18.14 -3.02
CA SER A 56 15.67 -17.76 -1.64
C SER A 56 14.53 -16.74 -1.48
N ILE A 57 14.18 -16.43 -0.22
CA ILE A 57 13.28 -15.31 0.06
C ILE A 57 13.92 -13.97 -0.30
N ALA A 58 15.25 -13.84 -0.21
CA ALA A 58 15.95 -12.63 -0.61
C ALA A 58 15.80 -12.40 -2.12
N ASP A 59 15.96 -13.44 -2.94
CA ASP A 59 15.74 -13.34 -4.39
C ASP A 59 14.29 -12.95 -4.71
N ALA A 60 13.31 -13.49 -3.98
CA ALA A 60 11.91 -13.11 -4.15
C ALA A 60 11.65 -11.64 -3.76
N VAL A 61 12.36 -11.10 -2.76
CA VAL A 61 12.32 -9.67 -2.42
C VAL A 61 12.95 -8.84 -3.54
N ALA A 62 14.10 -9.24 -4.08
CA ALA A 62 14.71 -8.57 -5.23
C ALA A 62 13.75 -8.54 -6.43
N MET A 63 13.09 -9.65 -6.76
CA MET A 63 12.05 -9.71 -7.80
C MET A 63 10.85 -8.79 -7.51
N ALA A 64 10.45 -8.63 -6.25
CA ALA A 64 9.38 -7.70 -5.88
C ALA A 64 9.78 -6.23 -6.10
N ILE A 65 11.06 -5.89 -5.92
CA ILE A 65 11.60 -4.54 -6.08
C ILE A 65 11.87 -4.23 -7.56
N GLU A 66 12.59 -5.10 -8.25
CA GLU A 66 13.06 -4.88 -9.63
C GLU A 66 12.00 -5.22 -10.68
N GLY A 67 10.96 -5.95 -10.29
CA GLY A 67 9.96 -6.48 -11.18
C GLY A 67 10.33 -7.86 -11.74
N VAL A 68 9.43 -8.41 -12.54
CA VAL A 68 9.60 -9.70 -13.20
C VAL A 68 9.61 -9.48 -14.69
N ASN A 69 10.76 -9.74 -15.32
CA ASN A 69 10.84 -9.80 -16.76
C ASN A 69 10.20 -11.11 -17.25
N ASP A 70 9.14 -11.01 -18.04
CA ASP A 70 8.48 -12.13 -18.68
C ASP A 70 8.65 -12.07 -20.20
N PRO A 71 9.54 -12.88 -20.79
CA PRO A 71 9.74 -12.92 -22.25
C PRO A 71 8.47 -13.28 -23.03
N THR A 72 7.48 -13.92 -22.39
CA THR A 72 6.22 -14.27 -23.03
C THR A 72 5.22 -13.11 -23.06
N GLY A 73 5.48 -12.02 -22.33
CA GLY A 73 4.60 -10.85 -22.21
C GLY A 73 3.28 -11.11 -21.47
N ARG A 74 3.08 -12.30 -20.89
CA ARG A 74 1.84 -12.67 -20.21
C ARG A 74 1.73 -12.07 -18.81
N ILE A 75 2.87 -11.79 -18.20
CA ILE A 75 2.99 -11.19 -16.88
C ILE A 75 3.57 -9.79 -17.02
N TYR A 76 2.73 -8.78 -16.75
CA TYR A 76 3.20 -7.42 -16.51
C TYR A 76 3.38 -7.20 -15.01
N TYR A 77 4.62 -7.10 -14.57
CA TYR A 77 5.01 -6.82 -13.20
C TYR A 77 6.29 -5.98 -13.19
N PRO A 78 6.21 -4.66 -13.44
CA PRO A 78 7.38 -3.80 -13.52
C PRO A 78 7.99 -3.54 -12.14
N ASP A 79 9.09 -2.81 -12.10
CA ASP A 79 9.73 -2.39 -10.85
C ASP A 79 8.76 -1.66 -9.93
N ILE A 80 9.04 -1.71 -8.63
CA ILE A 80 8.16 -1.17 -7.60
C ILE A 80 7.91 0.33 -7.78
N GLY A 81 8.88 1.09 -8.28
CA GLY A 81 8.69 2.52 -8.53
C GLY A 81 7.64 2.76 -9.61
N THR A 82 7.77 2.08 -10.74
CA THR A 82 6.77 2.13 -11.82
C THR A 82 5.38 1.72 -11.32
N ARG A 83 5.29 0.65 -10.51
CA ARG A 83 3.99 0.21 -9.94
C ARG A 83 3.36 1.26 -9.04
N PHE A 84 4.14 1.91 -8.17
CA PHE A 84 3.62 2.88 -7.20
C PHE A 84 3.28 4.24 -7.83
N ARG A 85 3.99 4.65 -8.89
CA ARG A 85 3.68 5.90 -9.61
C ARG A 85 2.24 5.95 -10.14
N HIS A 86 1.64 4.82 -10.49
CA HIS A 86 0.24 4.76 -10.93
C HIS A 86 -0.76 5.20 -9.85
N TYR A 87 -0.36 5.25 -8.59
CA TYR A 87 -1.22 5.66 -7.48
C TYR A 87 -0.89 7.05 -6.93
N GLU A 88 0.24 7.63 -7.34
CA GLU A 88 0.71 8.91 -6.81
C GLU A 88 -0.34 10.03 -6.88
N PRO A 89 -1.08 10.20 -7.99
CA PRO A 89 -2.03 11.29 -8.06
C PRO A 89 -3.25 11.08 -7.15
N TRP A 90 -3.55 9.85 -6.71
CA TRP A 90 -4.56 9.63 -5.66
C TRP A 90 -4.10 10.18 -4.31
N ILE A 91 -2.82 9.99 -3.96
CA ILE A 91 -2.25 10.46 -2.70
C ILE A 91 -2.28 12.00 -2.62
N ARG A 92 -2.08 12.66 -3.77
CA ARG A 92 -2.08 14.13 -3.89
C ARG A 92 -3.46 14.74 -4.12
N SER A 93 -4.50 13.92 -4.34
CA SER A 93 -5.82 14.44 -4.67
C SER A 93 -6.51 15.01 -3.42
N PRO A 94 -7.00 16.26 -3.44
CA PRO A 94 -7.76 16.82 -2.32
C PRO A 94 -9.15 16.17 -2.18
N HIS A 95 -9.59 15.45 -3.21
CA HIS A 95 -10.89 14.75 -3.20
C HIS A 95 -10.80 13.34 -2.63
N VAL A 96 -9.62 12.92 -2.18
CA VAL A 96 -9.34 11.59 -1.64
C VAL A 96 -8.77 11.73 -0.23
N PHE A 97 -9.21 10.90 0.69
CA PHE A 97 -8.58 10.79 2.00
C PHE A 97 -7.43 9.79 1.92
N ALA A 98 -6.24 10.28 1.60
CA ALA A 98 -5.03 9.46 1.58
C ALA A 98 -4.50 9.23 3.00
N VAL A 99 -4.25 7.97 3.36
CA VAL A 99 -3.81 7.60 4.71
C VAL A 99 -2.76 6.51 4.67
N ARG A 100 -1.74 6.63 5.53
CA ARG A 100 -0.72 5.59 5.70
C ARG A 100 -1.28 4.46 6.55
N PHE A 101 -1.02 3.23 6.13
CA PHE A 101 -1.31 2.04 6.91
C PHE A 101 -0.64 2.08 8.29
N GLU A 102 0.55 2.66 8.37
CA GLU A 102 1.32 2.84 9.58
C GLU A 102 0.60 3.73 10.60
N ASP A 103 -0.10 4.76 10.13
CA ASP A 103 -0.92 5.63 10.99
C ASP A 103 -2.17 4.87 11.51
N LEU A 104 -2.72 3.95 10.72
CA LEU A 104 -3.86 3.11 11.11
C LEU A 104 -3.50 2.02 12.13
N VAL A 105 -2.22 1.61 12.22
CA VAL A 105 -1.78 0.56 13.14
C VAL A 105 -0.85 1.03 14.25
N SER A 106 -0.74 2.34 14.43
CA SER A 106 -0.02 2.99 15.53
C SER A 106 -0.98 3.59 16.57
N ASP A 107 -0.43 4.30 17.54
CA ASP A 107 -1.14 5.13 18.52
C ASP A 107 -1.94 6.28 17.88
N ARG A 108 -1.59 6.67 16.65
CA ARG A 108 -2.36 7.66 15.86
C ARG A 108 -3.71 7.16 15.37
N ARG A 109 -4.01 5.86 15.49
CA ARG A 109 -5.22 5.24 14.96
C ARG A 109 -6.49 6.01 15.31
N SER A 110 -6.69 6.40 16.56
CA SER A 110 -7.92 7.09 16.98
C SER A 110 -8.12 8.41 16.25
N ALA A 111 -7.08 9.25 16.20
CA ALA A 111 -7.11 10.53 15.48
C ALA A 111 -7.31 10.35 13.97
N VAL A 112 -6.74 9.29 13.40
CA VAL A 112 -6.93 8.95 11.98
C VAL A 112 -8.36 8.51 11.70
N LEU A 113 -8.96 7.70 12.57
CA LEU A 113 -10.36 7.29 12.43
C LEU A 113 -11.30 8.49 12.51
N GLU A 114 -11.05 9.41 13.44
CA GLU A 114 -11.79 10.66 13.54
C GLU A 114 -11.70 11.46 12.24
N ALA A 115 -10.49 11.69 11.71
CA ALA A 115 -10.30 12.39 10.44
C ALA A 115 -10.96 11.68 9.24
N MET A 116 -10.93 10.33 9.20
CA MET A 116 -11.60 9.54 8.18
C MET A 116 -13.13 9.70 8.23
N VAL A 117 -13.70 9.75 9.43
CA VAL A 117 -15.15 9.94 9.66
C VAL A 117 -15.57 11.37 9.32
N GLU A 118 -14.79 12.37 9.72
CA GLU A 118 -15.05 13.77 9.34
C GLU A 118 -15.03 13.95 7.81
N PHE A 119 -14.04 13.36 7.13
CA PHE A 119 -13.99 13.38 5.67
C PHE A 119 -15.20 12.70 5.02
N TYR A 120 -15.65 11.58 5.60
CA TYR A 120 -16.84 10.86 5.16
C TYR A 120 -18.10 11.72 5.35
N LEU A 121 -18.28 12.34 6.53
CA LEU A 121 -19.42 13.20 6.84
C LEU A 121 -19.45 14.48 6.02
N GLY A 122 -18.30 15.04 5.66
CA GLY A 122 -18.21 16.16 4.73
C GLY A 122 -18.81 15.86 3.35
N ARG A 123 -18.89 14.57 2.97
CA ARG A 123 -19.52 14.10 1.71
C ARG A 123 -20.89 13.48 1.93
N ALA A 124 -21.15 12.90 3.10
CA ALA A 124 -22.42 12.28 3.45
C ALA A 124 -22.94 12.79 4.82
N PRO A 125 -23.38 14.07 4.92
CA PRO A 125 -23.75 14.66 6.21
C PRO A 125 -24.93 13.95 6.90
N ALA A 126 -25.82 13.34 6.11
CA ALA A 126 -26.98 12.61 6.62
C ALA A 126 -26.65 11.21 7.18
N ALA A 127 -25.39 10.78 7.16
CA ALA A 127 -24.99 9.43 7.55
C ALA A 127 -24.97 9.20 9.08
N GLY A 128 -24.95 10.26 9.88
CA GLY A 128 -25.13 10.19 11.34
C GLY A 128 -24.16 11.06 12.13
N ASP A 129 -24.08 10.76 13.43
CA ASP A 129 -23.20 11.44 14.38
C ASP A 129 -21.75 10.96 14.27
N ALA A 130 -20.80 11.89 14.27
CA ALA A 130 -19.38 11.61 14.10
C ALA A 130 -18.84 10.69 15.22
N ALA A 131 -19.21 10.96 16.48
CA ALA A 131 -18.72 10.18 17.61
C ALA A 131 -19.24 8.74 17.57
N GLU A 132 -20.50 8.53 17.18
CA GLU A 132 -21.06 7.19 16.99
C GLU A 132 -20.41 6.44 15.82
N LEU A 133 -20.19 7.09 14.69
CA LEU A 133 -19.51 6.47 13.55
C LEU A 133 -18.06 6.09 13.90
N CYS A 134 -17.33 6.94 14.62
CA CYS A 134 -15.99 6.63 15.13
C CYS A 134 -16.00 5.41 16.05
N ARG A 135 -16.94 5.36 17.02
CA ARG A 135 -17.08 4.20 17.92
C ARG A 135 -17.33 2.91 17.14
N ARG A 136 -18.25 2.94 16.17
CA ARG A 136 -18.58 1.78 15.33
C ARG A 136 -17.40 1.35 14.46
N ALA A 137 -16.69 2.30 13.87
CA ALA A 137 -15.50 2.02 13.06
C ALA A 137 -14.41 1.34 13.91
N ALA A 138 -14.13 1.89 15.10
CA ALA A 138 -13.15 1.30 16.03
C ALA A 138 -13.56 -0.11 16.48
N ALA A 139 -14.85 -0.31 16.82
CA ALA A 139 -15.37 -1.62 17.24
C ALA A 139 -15.36 -2.67 16.12
N SER A 140 -15.30 -2.25 14.85
CA SER A 140 -15.30 -3.14 13.68
C SER A 140 -13.90 -3.64 13.30
N ILE A 141 -12.85 -3.20 13.99
CA ILE A 141 -11.47 -3.61 13.71
C ILE A 141 -11.27 -5.06 14.18
N ALA A 142 -11.03 -5.96 13.22
CA ALA A 142 -10.86 -7.41 13.47
C ALA A 142 -9.68 -8.00 12.66
N PRO A 143 -8.40 -7.67 13.00
CA PRO A 143 -7.23 -8.10 12.23
C PRO A 143 -7.07 -9.63 12.16
N GLU A 144 -7.53 -10.36 13.17
CA GLU A 144 -7.52 -11.82 13.25
C GLU A 144 -8.35 -12.51 12.17
N LYS A 145 -9.31 -11.79 11.56
CA LYS A 145 -10.10 -12.30 10.43
C LYS A 145 -9.38 -12.17 9.09
N SER A 146 -8.22 -11.52 9.04
CA SER A 146 -7.46 -11.31 7.81
C SER A 146 -6.38 -12.36 7.62
N HIS A 147 -6.54 -13.22 6.60
CA HIS A 147 -5.58 -14.25 6.23
C HIS A 147 -4.18 -13.71 5.83
N THR A 148 -4.10 -12.44 5.46
CA THR A 148 -2.84 -11.78 5.06
C THR A 148 -2.25 -10.92 6.16
N PHE A 149 -2.94 -10.72 7.28
CA PHE A 149 -2.44 -9.92 8.41
C PHE A 149 -1.43 -10.73 9.24
N ARG A 150 -0.19 -10.81 8.75
CA ARG A 150 0.90 -11.53 9.42
C ARG A 150 1.72 -10.54 10.26
N LYS A 151 1.22 -10.26 11.47
CA LYS A 151 1.73 -9.24 12.41
C LYS A 151 1.63 -7.84 11.76
N GLY A 152 0.90 -6.90 12.35
CA GLY A 152 0.90 -5.49 11.94
C GLY A 152 2.26 -4.79 12.16
N LYS A 153 3.37 -5.51 12.00
CA LYS A 153 4.74 -5.01 12.07
C LYS A 153 4.95 -4.06 10.90
N GLN A 154 5.19 -2.81 11.25
CA GLN A 154 5.72 -1.79 10.37
C GLN A 154 7.25 -1.91 10.37
N GLY A 155 7.90 -1.62 9.24
CA GLY A 155 9.35 -1.57 9.15
C GLY A 155 10.05 -2.94 9.20
N GLY A 156 9.35 -4.02 8.85
CA GLY A 156 9.96 -5.36 8.79
C GLY A 156 11.08 -5.45 7.76
N TRP A 157 11.06 -4.55 6.76
CA TRP A 157 12.15 -4.40 5.80
C TRP A 157 13.50 -4.08 6.45
N ARG A 158 13.55 -3.37 7.59
CA ARG A 158 14.82 -2.96 8.23
C ARG A 158 15.67 -4.15 8.66
N GLU A 159 15.01 -5.19 9.18
CA GLU A 159 15.64 -6.43 9.65
C GLU A 159 15.93 -7.41 8.49
N THR A 160 15.28 -7.22 7.33
CA THR A 160 15.25 -8.24 6.26
C THR A 160 15.99 -7.81 4.99
N PHE A 161 16.08 -6.51 4.70
CA PHE A 161 16.71 -6.01 3.49
C PHE A 161 18.23 -6.15 3.57
N ALA A 162 18.78 -6.95 2.65
CA ALA A 162 20.20 -6.98 2.36
C ALA A 162 20.66 -5.67 1.67
N PRO A 163 21.97 -5.37 1.65
CA PRO A 163 22.50 -4.18 0.98
C PRO A 163 22.03 -4.02 -0.47
N GLU A 164 21.90 -5.13 -1.20
CA GLU A 164 21.48 -5.16 -2.60
C GLU A 164 20.01 -4.74 -2.75
N HIS A 165 19.13 -5.14 -1.82
CA HIS A 165 17.74 -4.71 -1.81
C HIS A 165 17.63 -3.21 -1.60
N ARG A 166 18.42 -2.64 -0.68
CA ARG A 166 18.46 -1.19 -0.43
C ARG A 166 18.93 -0.44 -1.67
N ALA A 167 19.99 -0.92 -2.31
CA ALA A 167 20.52 -0.33 -3.54
C ALA A 167 19.48 -0.38 -4.69
N ALA A 168 18.81 -1.52 -4.87
CA ALA A 168 17.73 -1.66 -5.85
C ALA A 168 16.56 -0.72 -5.54
N PHE A 169 16.18 -0.59 -4.26
CA PHE A 169 15.09 0.29 -3.85
C PHE A 169 15.41 1.75 -4.12
N LYS A 170 16.61 2.22 -3.77
CA LYS A 170 17.04 3.60 -4.05
C LYS A 170 16.99 3.90 -5.55
N ARG A 171 17.44 2.95 -6.38
CA ARG A 171 17.42 3.06 -7.85
C ARG A 171 16.02 3.17 -8.43
N HIS A 172 15.06 2.38 -7.93
CA HIS A 172 13.72 2.29 -8.54
C HIS A 172 12.68 3.19 -7.87
N ALA A 173 12.75 3.38 -6.56
CA ALA A 173 11.70 4.00 -5.76
C ALA A 173 12.22 4.91 -4.63
N GLY A 174 13.49 5.35 -4.67
CA GLY A 174 14.04 6.27 -3.67
C GLY A 174 13.23 7.55 -3.55
N SER A 175 12.90 8.19 -4.68
CA SER A 175 12.10 9.43 -4.70
C SER A 175 10.71 9.24 -4.08
N ILE A 176 10.07 8.09 -4.32
CA ILE A 176 8.75 7.78 -3.77
C ILE A 176 8.76 7.75 -2.24
N LEU A 177 9.84 7.25 -1.63
CA LEU A 177 9.95 7.24 -0.17
C LEU A 177 10.01 8.66 0.41
N ILE A 178 10.67 9.58 -0.29
CA ILE A 178 10.74 10.98 0.10
C ILE A 178 9.39 11.67 -0.14
N GLU A 179 8.81 11.50 -1.32
CA GLU A 179 7.52 12.08 -1.71
C GLU A 179 6.38 11.64 -0.77
N HIS A 180 6.42 10.41 -0.27
CA HIS A 180 5.43 9.86 0.67
C HIS A 180 5.74 10.13 2.15
N GLY A 181 6.85 10.82 2.44
CA GLY A 181 7.26 11.16 3.81
C GLY A 181 7.70 9.95 4.65
N TYR A 182 8.21 8.89 4.01
CA TYR A 182 8.86 7.77 4.69
C TYR A 182 10.33 8.04 4.99
N GLU A 183 11.00 8.88 4.19
CA GLU A 183 12.40 9.26 4.35
C GLU A 183 12.60 10.75 4.05
N ALA A 184 13.65 11.37 4.61
CA ALA A 184 13.95 12.78 4.37
C ALA A 184 14.84 12.99 3.14
N ASP A 185 15.76 12.05 2.87
CA ASP A 185 16.71 12.07 1.76
C ASP A 185 17.16 10.63 1.45
N ASP A 186 18.06 10.45 0.47
CA ASP A 186 18.57 9.13 0.06
C ASP A 186 19.61 8.49 1.02
N ARG A 187 19.85 9.04 2.22
CA ARG A 187 20.88 8.55 3.16
C ARG A 187 20.39 7.44 4.11
N TRP A 188 19.16 6.97 3.95
CA TRP A 188 18.57 5.87 4.72
C TRP A 188 19.14 4.47 4.41
#